data_AF-A0A7J8S003-F1
#
_entry.id   AF-A0A7J8S003-F1
#
_cell.length_a   1.000
_cell.length_b   1.000
_cell.length_c   1.000
_cell.angle_alpha   90.00
_cell.angle_beta   90.00
_cell.angle_gamma   90.00
#
_symmetry.space_group_name_H-M   'P 1'
#
loop_
_entity.id
_entity.type
_entity.pdbx_description
1 polymer ?
#
loop_
_entity_poly.entity_id
_entity_poly.type
_entity_poly.pdbx_seq_one_letter_code
_entity_poly.pdbx_strand_id
1 'polypeptide(L)' 'MSTVTPVCYCRNPAKLNTAWSNDNPGRRFFGCKKFGSGFRKPCNFFTWFDQPLMPPIHEFCCWIF' A
#
# COMPACT_ATOMS: atom_id res chain seq x y z
N MET A 1 -5.53 2.49 -11.78
CA MET A 1 -4.05 2.58 -11.83
C MET A 1 -3.56 2.69 -10.38
N SER A 2 -2.75 1.80 -9.80
CA SER A 2 -2.10 0.58 -10.29
C SER A 2 -2.27 -0.50 -9.21
N THR A 3 -2.92 -1.61 -9.54
CA THR A 3 -3.10 -2.81 -8.68
C THR A 3 -1.81 -3.64 -8.57
N VAL A 4 -0.65 -3.00 -8.69
CA VAL A 4 0.64 -3.67 -8.70
C VAL A 4 1.10 -3.85 -7.26
N THR A 5 1.20 -5.10 -6.84
CA THR A 5 1.79 -5.43 -5.54
C THR A 5 3.31 -5.25 -5.64
N PRO A 6 3.92 -4.32 -4.87
CA PRO A 6 5.35 -4.09 -4.95
C PRO A 6 6.14 -5.29 -4.42
N VAL A 7 7.38 -5.41 -4.86
CA VAL A 7 8.29 -6.48 -4.42
C VAL A 7 9.24 -5.93 -3.36
N CYS A 8 9.33 -6.61 -2.22
CA CYS A 8 10.26 -6.23 -1.15
C CYS A 8 11.70 -6.65 -1.46
N TYR A 9 12.68 -6.19 -0.66
CA TYR A 9 14.11 -6.53 -0.84
C TYR A 9 14.43 -8.02 -0.71
N CYS A 10 13.51 -8.83 -0.17
CA CYS A 10 13.62 -10.29 -0.21
C CYS A 10 13.20 -10.90 -1.56
N ARG A 11 12.94 -10.11 -2.60
CA ARG A 11 12.39 -10.56 -3.91
C ARG A 11 11.06 -11.30 -3.80
N ASN A 12 10.25 -10.92 -2.81
CA ASN A 12 8.92 -11.50 -2.60
C ASN A 12 7.85 -10.40 -2.68
N PRO A 13 6.61 -10.72 -3.10
CA PRO A 13 5.51 -9.78 -3.02
C PRO A 13 5.37 -9.21 -1.61
N ALA A 14 5.25 -7.89 -1.52
CA ALA A 14 5.04 -7.19 -0.27
C ALA A 14 3.62 -7.45 0.26
N LYS A 15 3.50 -7.51 1.58
CA LYS A 15 2.23 -7.69 2.27
C LYS A 15 1.62 -6.32 2.55
N LEU A 16 0.33 -6.16 2.29
CA LEU A 16 -0.45 -5.00 2.72
C LEU A 16 -0.72 -5.10 4.23
N ASN A 17 -0.37 -4.05 4.97
CA ASN A 17 -0.58 -3.93 6.41
C ASN A 17 -1.28 -2.61 6.73
N THR A 18 -1.87 -2.53 7.92
CA THR A 18 -2.49 -1.31 8.46
C THR A 18 -1.58 -0.76 9.56
N ALA A 19 -1.29 0.54 9.51
CA ALA A 19 -0.59 1.23 10.58
C ALA A 19 -1.55 1.46 11.76
N TRP A 20 -1.06 1.11 12.94
CA TRP A 20 -1.76 1.28 14.22
C TRP A 20 -1.07 2.31 15.12
N SER A 21 -0.11 3.07 14.58
CA SER A 21 0.55 4.16 15.30
C SER A 21 -0.42 5.33 15.49
N ASN A 22 -0.31 6.03 16.61
CA ASN A 22 -1.10 7.23 16.90
C ASN A 22 -0.99 8.30 15.81
N ASP A 23 0.16 8.40 15.14
CA ASP A 23 0.40 9.40 14.08
C ASP A 23 -0.22 9.01 12.72
N ASN A 24 -0.51 7.73 12.51
CA ASN A 24 -0.99 7.21 11.22
C ASN A 24 -2.07 6.12 11.40
N PRO A 25 -3.14 6.36 12.18
CA PRO A 25 -4.13 5.34 12.47
C PRO A 25 -4.88 4.95 11.18
N GLY A 26 -4.97 3.64 10.91
CA GLY A 26 -5.76 3.12 9.79
C GLY A 26 -5.12 3.28 8.40
N ARG A 27 -4.02 4.03 8.27
CA ARG A 27 -3.32 4.20 6.99
C ARG A 27 -2.66 2.87 6.58
N ARG A 28 -2.84 2.47 5.33
CA ARG A 28 -2.30 1.20 4.82
C ARG A 28 -0.92 1.38 4.19
N PHE A 29 -0.07 0.36 4.30
CA PHE A 29 1.27 0.34 3.73
C PHE A 29 1.66 -1.06 3.26
N PHE A 30 2.55 -1.14 2.28
CA PHE A 30 3.20 -2.39 1.89
C PHE A 30 4.49 -2.59 2.68
N GLY A 31 4.67 -3.79 3.24
CA GLY A 31 5.86 -4.18 3.99
C GLY A 31 6.34 -5.58 3.60
N CYS A 32 7.52 -5.98 4.10
CA CYS A 32 8.00 -7.35 3.91
C CYS A 32 6.96 -8.37 4.39
N LYS A 33 6.80 -9.51 3.68
CA LYS A 33 5.90 -10.59 4.13
C LYS A 33 6.23 -11.17 5.52
N LYS A 34 7.48 -10.99 5.96
CA LYS A 34 7.98 -11.40 7.29
C LYS A 34 7.74 -10.32 8.36
N PHE A 35 7.19 -9.16 7.99
CA PHE A 35 6.90 -8.10 8.95
C PHE A 35 5.90 -8.61 9.99
N GLY A 36 6.22 -8.43 11.27
CA GLY A 36 5.47 -8.98 12.40
C GLY A 36 5.65 -10.49 12.65
N SER A 37 6.45 -11.21 11.85
CA SER A 37 6.77 -12.61 12.14
C SER A 37 7.85 -12.68 13.21
N GLY A 38 7.50 -13.16 14.41
CA GLY A 38 8.46 -13.34 15.52
C GLY A 38 9.60 -14.32 15.21
N PHE A 39 9.44 -15.15 14.16
CA PHE A 39 10.38 -16.21 13.80
C PHE A 39 11.42 -15.82 12.74
N ARG A 40 11.20 -14.74 11.98
CA ARG A 40 12.09 -14.36 10.87
C ARG A 40 12.25 -12.84 10.80
N LYS A 41 13.49 -12.36 10.73
CA LYS A 41 13.80 -10.94 10.54
C LYS A 41 13.24 -10.45 9.19
N PRO A 42 12.37 -9.42 9.17
CA PRO A 42 11.93 -8.79 7.93
C PRO A 42 13.03 -7.92 7.31
N CYS A 43 12.97 -7.70 6.00
CA CYS A 43 13.72 -6.60 5.40
C CYS A 43 13.01 -5.26 5.66
N ASN A 44 13.76 -4.16 5.60
CA ASN A 44 13.25 -2.81 5.87
C ASN A 44 12.49 -2.18 4.69
N PHE A 45 11.86 -3.01 3.84
CA PHE A 45 11.03 -2.50 2.75
C PHE A 45 9.74 -1.91 3.33
N PHE A 46 9.43 -0.68 2.92
CA PHE A 46 8.24 0.06 3.32
C PHE A 46 7.83 1.02 2.20
N THR A 47 6.55 1.04 1.86
CA THR A 47 5.94 2.09 1.03
C THR A 47 4.47 2.26 1.38
N TRP A 48 3.93 3.47 1.26
CA TRP A 48 2.52 3.72 1.54
C TRP A 48 1.63 3.07 0.46
N PHE A 49 0.43 2.65 0.89
CA PHE A 49 -0.61 2.20 -0.05
C PHE A 49 -1.46 3.40 -0.45
N ASP A 50 -1.30 3.84 -1.68
CA ASP A 50 -2.15 4.85 -2.27
C ASP A 50 -3.41 4.18 -2.82
N GLN A 51 -4.55 4.41 -2.16
CA GLN A 51 -5.83 4.08 -2.77
C GLN A 51 -5.98 4.96 -4.01
N PRO A 52 -6.38 4.40 -5.18
CA PRO A 52 -6.74 5.26 -6.30
C PRO A 52 -7.84 6.19 -5.80
N LEU A 53 -7.55 7.49 -5.81
CA LEU A 53 -8.60 8.49 -5.73
C LEU A 53 -9.55 8.13 -6.86
N MET A 54 -10.81 7.85 -6.54
CA MET A 54 -11.83 7.78 -7.59
C MET A 54 -11.63 9.02 -8.46
N PRO A 55 -11.60 8.90 -9.80
CA PRO A 55 -11.51 10.10 -10.63
C PRO A 55 -12.59 11.06 -10.16
N PRO A 56 -12.28 12.36 -10.00
CA PRO A 56 -13.28 13.33 -9.59
C PRO A 56 -14.52 13.11 -10.46
N ILE A 57 -15.68 12.96 -9.82
CA ILE A 57 -16.99 12.86 -10.49
C ILE A 57 -17.24 14.02 -11.50
N HIS A 58 -16.42 15.07 -11.44
CA HIS A 58 -16.42 16.21 -12.34
C HIS A 58 -15.68 16.01 -13.69
N GLU A 59 -14.80 15.02 -13.82
CA GLU A 59 -14.12 14.74 -15.10
C GLU A 59 -14.98 13.89 -16.06
N PHE A 60 -16.00 13.19 -15.56
CA PHE A 60 -16.94 12.46 -16.41
C PHE A 60 -17.96 13.35 -17.13
N CYS A 61 -18.12 14.62 -16.72
CA CYS A 61 -19.10 15.53 -17.34
C CYS A 61 -18.57 16.21 -18.62
N CYS A 62 -17.25 16.40 -18.75
CA CYS A 62 -16.65 17.11 -19.89
C CYS A 62 -16.48 16.26 -21.17
N TRP A 63 -16.87 14.97 -21.15
CA TRP A 63 -16.78 14.08 -22.30
C TRP A 63 -18.17 13.60 -22.80
N ILE A 64 -19.26 14.23 -22.33
CA ILE A 64 -20.64 13.92 -22.77
C ILE A 64 -21.26 15.08 -23.58
N PHE A 65 -20.46 15.91 -24.25
CA PHE A 65 -20.92 16.86 -25.25
C PHE A 65 -20.00 16.85 -26.48
#